data_AF-A0A956PJS8-F1
#
_entry.id   AF-A0A956PJS8-F1
#
_cell.length_a   1.000
_cell.length_b   1.000
_cell.length_c   1.000
_cell.angle_alpha   90.00
_cell.angle_beta   90.00
_cell.angle_gamma   90.00
#
_symmetry.space_group_name_H-M   'P 1'
#
loop_
_entity.id
_entity.type
_entity.pdbx_description
1 polymer ?
#
loop_
_entity_poly.entity_id
_entity_poly.type
_entity_poly.pdbx_seq_one_letter_code
_entity_poly.pdbx_strand_id
1 'polypeptide(L)'
;MLRKFLILLFAFAVLPASAEQTYDGLEWLGQGIKLVDKESDSTMQILAFEGKYDEKIVGVYIDQYDRQVRFYMDQVTWDKLKQTLIRTRDQWETISPTEFNETGNVRGFRVANIRSTMRVSLSGENKLDKKRLNFSLTGGDNSPKRVFVSVPYDQVVTLVEQLHRVDELLRK
;
A
#
# COMPACT_ATOMS: atom_id res chain seq x y z
N MET A 1 19.28 -49.52 -1.47
CA MET A 1 18.31 -48.97 -0.49
C MET A 1 18.66 -47.54 -0.05
N LEU A 2 19.93 -47.16 0.10
CA LEU A 2 20.34 -45.81 0.56
C LEU A 2 20.03 -44.65 -0.42
N ARG A 3 20.06 -44.92 -1.74
CA ARG A 3 19.81 -43.89 -2.79
C ARG A 3 18.36 -43.40 -2.88
N LYS A 4 17.38 -44.18 -2.43
CA LYS A 4 15.96 -43.81 -2.48
C LYS A 4 15.52 -42.95 -1.28
N PHE A 5 16.27 -42.99 -0.18
CA PHE A 5 16.02 -42.16 1.00
C PHE A 5 16.50 -40.71 0.84
N LEU A 6 17.56 -40.48 0.05
CA LEU A 6 18.08 -39.14 -0.23
C LEU A 6 17.17 -38.27 -1.10
N ILE A 7 16.35 -38.88 -1.95
CA ILE A 7 15.42 -38.17 -2.84
C ILE A 7 14.19 -37.65 -2.06
N LEU A 8 13.79 -38.34 -0.98
CA LEU A 8 12.71 -37.89 -0.09
C LEU A 8 13.14 -36.74 0.84
N LEU A 9 14.41 -36.71 1.24
CA LEU A 9 14.97 -35.59 2.02
C LEU A 9 15.13 -34.30 1.19
N PHE A 10 15.33 -34.41 -0.12
CA PHE A 10 15.31 -33.24 -1.02
C PHE A 10 13.90 -32.81 -1.44
N ALA A 11 12.92 -33.72 -1.45
CA ALA A 11 11.53 -33.38 -1.77
C ALA A 11 10.82 -32.59 -0.65
N PHE A 12 11.31 -32.66 0.59
CA PHE A 12 10.83 -31.82 1.69
C PHE A 12 11.61 -30.50 1.85
N ALA A 13 12.72 -30.31 1.13
CA ALA A 13 13.53 -29.09 1.20
C ALA A 13 13.13 -28.01 0.17
N VAL A 14 12.15 -28.30 -0.69
CA VAL A 14 11.65 -27.35 -1.71
C VAL A 14 10.12 -27.29 -1.67
N LEU A 15 9.59 -26.99 -0.48
CA LEU A 15 8.29 -26.32 -0.42
C LEU A 15 8.54 -24.82 -0.63
N PRO A 16 7.68 -24.11 -1.37
CA PRO A 16 7.86 -22.70 -1.69
C PRO A 16 7.62 -21.85 -0.43
N ALA A 17 8.61 -21.82 0.46
CA ALA A 17 8.75 -20.81 1.50
C ALA A 17 9.16 -19.43 0.93
N SER A 18 9.17 -19.30 -0.40
CA SER A 18 9.50 -18.07 -1.13
C SER A 18 8.39 -17.01 -1.08
N ALA A 19 7.39 -17.23 -0.22
CA ALA A 19 6.34 -16.27 0.03
C ALA A 19 6.44 -15.65 1.44
N GLU A 20 6.49 -16.43 2.52
CA GLU A 20 6.44 -15.83 3.87
C GLU A 20 7.73 -15.08 4.28
N GLN A 21 8.84 -15.24 3.55
CA GLN A 21 10.15 -14.66 3.90
C GLN A 21 10.31 -13.13 3.74
N THR A 22 9.32 -12.38 3.24
CA THR A 22 9.55 -10.95 2.94
C THR A 22 9.32 -10.00 4.11
N TYR A 23 8.82 -10.48 5.25
CA TYR A 23 8.44 -9.62 6.39
C TYR A 23 9.07 -10.03 7.74
N ASP A 24 9.67 -11.22 7.83
CA ASP A 24 10.50 -11.64 8.95
C ASP A 24 11.85 -10.91 8.88
N GLY A 25 11.95 -9.77 9.55
CA GLY A 25 13.16 -8.95 9.58
C GLY A 25 12.93 -7.45 9.36
N LEU A 26 11.68 -6.97 9.42
CA LEU A 26 11.41 -5.54 9.45
C LEU A 26 11.49 -5.00 10.89
N GLU A 27 12.40 -4.07 11.12
CA GLU A 27 12.47 -3.28 12.35
C GLU A 27 11.69 -1.97 12.18
N TRP A 28 10.97 -1.58 13.23
CA TRP A 28 10.10 -0.41 13.19
C TRP A 28 10.87 0.89 13.49
N LEU A 29 10.81 1.86 12.58
CA LEU A 29 11.56 3.11 12.69
C LEU A 29 10.83 4.25 13.42
N GLY A 30 9.53 4.11 13.70
CA GLY A 30 8.78 5.14 14.45
C GLY A 30 7.28 5.19 14.17
N GLN A 31 6.55 5.99 14.95
CA GLN A 31 5.08 6.01 14.94
C GLN A 31 4.49 6.20 13.54
N GLY A 32 3.70 5.21 13.12
CA GLY A 32 2.99 5.27 11.85
C GLY A 32 1.78 6.18 11.90
N ILE A 33 1.35 6.59 10.71
CA ILE A 33 0.19 7.47 10.53
C ILE A 33 -1.02 6.61 10.27
N LYS A 34 -2.14 6.88 10.94
CA LYS A 34 -3.41 6.21 10.69
C LYS A 34 -4.46 7.22 10.21
N LEU A 35 -5.01 7.01 9.02
CA LEU A 35 -6.16 7.73 8.48
C LEU A 35 -7.38 6.82 8.54
N VAL A 36 -8.54 7.40 8.83
CA VAL A 36 -9.80 6.66 8.97
C VAL A 36 -10.82 7.32 8.05
N ASP A 37 -11.39 6.53 7.14
CA ASP A 37 -12.57 6.94 6.40
C ASP A 37 -13.79 6.79 7.29
N LYS A 38 -14.32 7.93 7.75
CA LYS A 38 -15.46 7.99 8.69
C LYS A 38 -16.76 7.42 8.12
N GLU A 39 -16.86 7.24 6.79
CA GLU A 39 -18.06 6.70 6.17
C GLU A 39 -18.05 5.17 6.06
N SER A 40 -16.86 4.57 5.93
CA SER A 40 -16.71 3.14 5.68
C SER A 40 -16.03 2.38 6.82
N ASP A 41 -15.59 3.08 7.87
CA ASP A 41 -14.73 2.61 8.96
C ASP A 41 -13.41 1.97 8.49
N SER A 42 -13.09 2.09 7.20
CA SER A 42 -11.83 1.62 6.65
C SER A 42 -10.68 2.50 7.12
N THR A 43 -9.53 1.91 7.41
CA THR A 43 -8.36 2.68 7.84
C THR A 43 -7.15 2.40 6.98
N MET A 44 -6.35 3.44 6.74
CA MET A 44 -5.05 3.35 6.11
C MET A 44 -3.98 3.67 7.14
N GLN A 45 -3.00 2.79 7.30
CA GLN A 45 -1.82 3.03 8.11
C GLN A 45 -0.55 3.06 7.25
N ILE A 46 0.32 4.04 7.48
CA ILE A 46 1.63 4.16 6.82
C ILE A 46 2.71 4.10 7.88
N LEU A 47 3.67 3.19 7.72
CA LEU A 47 4.72 2.88 8.69
C LEU A 47 6.08 2.81 7.98
N ALA A 48 7.11 3.32 8.64
CA ALA A 48 8.50 3.21 8.20
C ALA A 48 9.18 2.01 8.87
N PHE A 49 9.97 1.27 8.10
CA PHE A 49 10.72 0.11 8.55
C PHE A 49 12.14 0.13 8.00
N GLU A 50 13.03 -0.54 8.72
CA GLU A 50 14.34 -0.97 8.25
C GLU A 50 14.29 -2.47 8.00
N GLY A 51 14.73 -2.89 6.81
CA GLY A 51 14.79 -4.29 6.42
C GLY A 51 16.06 -4.97 6.90
N LYS A 52 16.13 -6.27 6.63
CA LYS A 52 17.22 -7.14 7.10
C LYS A 52 18.60 -6.78 6.53
N TYR A 53 18.65 -6.07 5.40
CA TYR A 53 19.85 -5.65 4.69
C TYR A 53 20.03 -4.13 4.73
N ASP A 54 19.61 -3.50 5.83
CA ASP A 54 19.64 -2.04 6.04
C ASP A 54 18.88 -1.25 4.97
N GLU A 55 17.96 -1.91 4.26
CA GLU A 55 17.11 -1.27 3.26
C GLU A 55 15.92 -0.58 3.93
N LYS A 56 15.70 0.70 3.60
CA LYS A 56 14.56 1.44 4.15
C LYS A 56 13.30 1.15 3.37
N ILE A 57 12.28 0.67 4.07
CA ILE A 57 11.02 0.18 3.51
C ILE A 57 9.86 0.97 4.09
N VAL A 58 8.86 1.27 3.24
CA VAL A 58 7.58 1.81 3.70
C VAL A 58 6.50 0.74 3.61
N GLY A 59 5.82 0.51 4.73
CA GLY A 59 4.63 -0.32 4.81
C GLY A 59 3.37 0.53 4.75
N VAL A 60 2.47 0.20 3.82
CA VAL A 60 1.11 0.72 3.73
C VAL A 60 0.14 -0.42 4.03
N TYR A 61 -0.71 -0.21 5.03
CA TYR A 61 -1.68 -1.16 5.53
C TYR A 61 -3.05 -0.57 5.31
N ILE A 62 -3.97 -1.33 4.74
CA ILE A 62 -5.37 -0.94 4.70
C ILE A 62 -6.21 -2.02 5.35
N ASP A 63 -7.02 -1.63 6.33
CA ASP A 63 -8.02 -2.49 6.95
C ASP A 63 -9.45 -2.00 6.67
N GLN A 64 -10.37 -2.95 6.65
CA GLN A 64 -11.81 -2.74 6.65
C GLN A 64 -12.46 -3.99 7.24
N TYR A 65 -13.05 -3.86 8.42
CA TYR A 65 -13.60 -4.99 9.19
C TYR A 65 -12.57 -6.12 9.39
N ASP A 66 -12.85 -7.33 8.87
CA ASP A 66 -12.01 -8.53 8.94
C ASP A 66 -10.97 -8.62 7.81
N ARG A 67 -10.97 -7.65 6.89
CA ARG A 67 -10.09 -7.64 5.72
C ARG A 67 -8.93 -6.69 5.97
N GLN A 68 -7.73 -7.23 5.83
CA GLN A 68 -6.51 -6.45 5.84
C GLN A 68 -5.68 -6.77 4.60
N VAL A 69 -5.20 -5.72 3.94
CA VAL A 69 -4.21 -5.83 2.86
C VAL A 69 -3.00 -5.00 3.23
N ARG A 70 -1.83 -5.59 3.03
CA ARG A 70 -0.54 -4.98 3.37
C ARG A 70 0.30 -4.84 2.11
N PHE A 71 1.01 -3.74 2.02
CA PHE A 71 1.91 -3.43 0.92
C PHE A 71 3.22 -2.89 1.49
N TYR A 72 4.34 -3.35 0.96
CA TYR A 72 5.67 -2.89 1.34
C TYR A 72 6.39 -2.43 0.08
N MET A 73 7.10 -1.31 0.17
CA MET A 73 7.77 -0.70 -0.96
C MET A 73 9.13 -0.11 -0.57
N ASP A 74 10.06 -0.14 -1.52
CA ASP A 74 11.33 0.55 -1.41
C ASP A 74 11.17 2.08 -1.47
N GLN A 75 12.25 2.79 -1.14
CA GLN A 75 12.28 4.25 -1.14
C GLN A 75 11.93 4.88 -2.50
N VAL A 76 12.39 4.30 -3.62
CA VAL A 76 12.14 4.84 -4.96
C VAL A 76 10.65 4.79 -5.30
N THR A 77 10.00 3.69 -4.94
CA THR A 77 8.58 3.46 -5.15
C THR A 77 7.75 4.35 -4.23
N TRP A 78 8.19 4.49 -2.97
CA TRP A 78 7.64 5.44 -2.02
C TRP A 78 7.67 6.88 -2.52
N ASP A 79 8.80 7.34 -3.04
CA ASP A 79 8.95 8.69 -3.57
C ASP A 79 8.00 8.97 -4.74
N LYS A 80 7.83 8.00 -5.64
CA LYS A 80 6.85 8.10 -6.75
C LYS A 80 5.41 8.19 -6.25
N LEU A 81 5.05 7.38 -5.25
CA LEU A 81 3.73 7.44 -4.63
C LEU A 81 3.50 8.82 -4.00
N LYS A 82 4.44 9.29 -3.18
CA LYS A 82 4.39 10.60 -2.51
C LYS A 82 4.21 11.74 -3.52
N GLN A 83 5.02 11.78 -4.58
CA GLN A 83 4.91 12.80 -5.64
C GLN A 83 3.56 12.76 -6.34
N THR A 84 3.00 11.57 -6.57
CA THR A 84 1.66 11.43 -7.15
C THR A 84 0.62 12.02 -6.21
N LEU A 85 0.69 11.71 -4.91
CA LEU A 85 -0.26 12.21 -3.91
C LEU A 85 -0.20 13.73 -3.77
N ILE A 86 1.00 14.31 -3.75
CA ILE A 86 1.22 15.77 -3.79
C ILE A 86 0.57 16.37 -5.03
N ARG A 87 0.90 15.85 -6.21
CA ARG A 87 0.35 16.35 -7.48
C ARG A 87 -1.17 16.26 -7.50
N THR A 88 -1.74 15.14 -7.04
CA THR A 88 -3.19 14.94 -6.98
C THR A 88 -3.86 15.93 -6.03
N ARG A 89 -3.28 16.19 -4.85
CA ARG A 89 -3.72 17.24 -3.92
C ARG A 89 -3.72 18.62 -4.58
N ASP A 90 -2.64 18.97 -5.27
CA ASP A 90 -2.46 20.32 -5.82
C ASP A 90 -3.34 20.55 -7.07
N GLN A 91 -3.59 19.50 -7.86
CA GLN A 91 -4.39 19.57 -9.09
C GLN A 91 -5.88 19.29 -8.86
N TRP A 92 -6.31 19.10 -7.62
CA TRP A 92 -7.62 18.55 -7.26
C TRP A 92 -8.83 19.30 -7.85
N GLU A 93 -8.74 20.62 -8.01
CA GLU A 93 -9.77 21.44 -8.66
C GLU A 93 -9.83 21.23 -10.18
N THR A 94 -8.69 20.94 -10.80
CA THR A 94 -8.53 20.81 -12.26
C THR A 94 -8.67 19.37 -12.75
N ILE A 95 -8.55 18.38 -11.87
CA ILE A 95 -8.76 16.97 -12.23
C ILE A 95 -10.25 16.68 -12.25
N SER A 96 -10.81 16.52 -13.45
CA SER A 96 -12.15 15.98 -13.63
C SER A 96 -12.23 14.53 -13.13
N PRO A 97 -13.31 14.12 -12.45
CA PRO A 97 -13.56 12.71 -12.16
C PRO A 97 -13.50 11.95 -13.48
N THR A 98 -12.58 11.00 -13.60
CA THR A 98 -12.53 10.15 -14.79
C THR A 98 -13.58 9.06 -14.60
N GLU A 99 -14.46 8.77 -15.57
CA GLU A 99 -15.34 7.60 -15.47
C GLU A 99 -14.49 6.33 -15.33
N PHE A 100 -14.63 5.63 -14.21
CA PHE A 100 -13.87 4.42 -13.89
C PHE A 100 -14.66 3.19 -14.33
N ASN A 101 -14.31 2.62 -15.49
CA ASN A 101 -14.65 1.23 -15.75
C ASN A 101 -13.78 0.36 -14.83
N GLU A 102 -14.34 -0.10 -13.72
CA GLU A 102 -13.73 -1.11 -12.86
C GLU A 102 -13.70 -2.47 -13.58
N THR A 103 -12.77 -2.60 -14.52
CA THR A 103 -12.01 -3.82 -14.83
C THR A 103 -10.95 -3.44 -15.87
N GLY A 104 -9.67 -3.55 -15.50
CA GLY A 104 -8.56 -3.45 -16.44
C GLY A 104 -7.61 -2.28 -16.23
N ASN A 105 -8.07 -1.02 -16.28
CA ASN A 105 -7.15 0.13 -16.28
C ASN A 105 -7.76 1.38 -15.60
N VAL A 106 -7.56 1.48 -14.29
CA VAL A 106 -7.76 2.75 -13.57
C VAL A 106 -6.65 3.71 -13.99
N ARG A 107 -7.01 4.90 -14.53
CA ARG A 107 -6.06 6.00 -14.78
C ARG A 107 -5.63 6.62 -13.44
N GLY A 108 -4.70 5.96 -12.77
CA GLY A 108 -4.16 6.33 -11.48
C GLY A 108 -2.83 5.63 -11.25
N PHE A 109 -2.09 6.01 -10.21
CA PHE A 109 -0.81 5.37 -9.92
C PHE A 109 -1.06 3.98 -9.32
N ARG A 110 -0.45 2.97 -9.93
CA ARG A 110 -0.49 1.59 -9.50
C ARG A 110 0.88 1.20 -8.99
N VAL A 111 0.95 0.75 -7.74
CA VAL A 111 2.12 0.06 -7.21
C VAL A 111 1.77 -1.42 -7.08
N ALA A 112 2.60 -2.30 -7.62
CA ALA A 112 2.39 -3.74 -7.50
C ALA A 112 3.68 -4.42 -7.09
N ASN A 113 3.57 -5.40 -6.21
CA ASN A 113 4.60 -6.41 -5.97
C ASN A 113 4.04 -7.77 -6.39
N ILE A 114 4.78 -8.85 -6.11
CA ILE A 114 4.37 -10.20 -6.53
C ILE A 114 3.06 -10.69 -5.90
N ARG A 115 2.61 -10.10 -4.78
CA ARG A 115 1.45 -10.55 -3.99
C ARG A 115 0.29 -9.59 -3.92
N SER A 116 0.55 -8.32 -4.14
CA SER A 116 -0.38 -7.24 -3.87
C SER A 116 -0.27 -6.14 -4.92
N THR A 117 -1.35 -5.41 -5.12
CA THR A 117 -1.44 -4.22 -5.95
C THR A 117 -2.18 -3.13 -5.17
N MET A 118 -1.54 -1.98 -4.98
CA MET A 118 -2.16 -0.74 -4.55
C MET A 118 -2.49 0.14 -5.76
N ARG A 119 -3.66 0.78 -5.73
CA ARG A 119 -4.07 1.80 -6.70
C ARG A 119 -4.54 3.04 -5.97
N VAL A 120 -4.18 4.19 -6.52
CA VAL A 120 -4.67 5.50 -6.11
C VAL A 120 -5.58 6.05 -7.20
N SER A 121 -6.79 6.46 -6.86
CA SER A 121 -7.74 7.09 -7.78
C SER A 121 -8.50 8.23 -7.09
N LEU A 122 -9.18 9.05 -7.87
CA LEU A 122 -10.03 10.13 -7.37
C LEU A 122 -11.49 9.73 -7.52
N SER A 123 -12.36 10.09 -6.58
CA SER A 123 -13.80 9.92 -6.72
C SER A 123 -14.55 11.14 -6.17
N GLY A 124 -15.84 11.27 -6.51
CA GLY A 124 -16.72 12.34 -6.00
C GLY A 124 -17.28 13.24 -7.09
N GLU A 125 -18.23 14.09 -6.69
CA GLU A 125 -18.96 15.04 -7.55
C GLU A 125 -18.10 16.24 -7.97
N ASN A 126 -18.70 17.17 -8.71
CA ASN A 126 -18.08 18.43 -9.15
C ASN A 126 -17.73 19.40 -8.00
N LYS A 127 -18.11 19.12 -6.75
CA LYS A 127 -17.81 19.97 -5.59
C LYS A 127 -16.51 19.54 -4.91
N LEU A 128 -15.63 20.49 -4.62
CA LEU A 128 -14.28 20.25 -4.08
C LEU A 128 -14.29 19.50 -2.74
N ASP A 129 -15.21 19.85 -1.85
CA ASP A 129 -15.43 19.26 -0.52
C ASP A 129 -15.95 17.82 -0.56
N LYS A 130 -16.59 17.43 -1.67
CA LYS A 130 -17.11 16.07 -1.88
C LYS A 130 -16.14 15.15 -2.61
N LYS A 131 -15.07 15.69 -3.21
CA LYS A 131 -14.05 14.87 -3.88
C LYS A 131 -13.23 14.13 -2.81
N ARG A 132 -12.85 12.90 -3.13
CA ARG A 132 -12.09 12.00 -2.25
C ARG A 132 -10.96 11.34 -3.03
N LEU A 133 -9.83 11.12 -2.35
CA LEU A 133 -8.74 10.31 -2.85
C LEU A 133 -8.92 8.88 -2.35
N ASN A 134 -9.12 7.96 -3.28
CA ASN A 134 -9.36 6.57 -2.99
C ASN A 134 -8.06 5.79 -3.12
N PHE A 135 -7.79 4.99 -2.10
CA PHE A 135 -6.77 3.97 -2.11
C PHE A 135 -7.44 2.62 -2.12
N SER A 136 -7.07 1.79 -3.08
CA SER A 136 -7.53 0.40 -3.13
C SER A 136 -6.34 -0.52 -3.14
N LEU A 137 -6.34 -1.50 -2.24
CA LEU A 137 -5.33 -2.57 -2.24
C LEU A 137 -6.02 -3.89 -2.53
N THR A 138 -5.41 -4.66 -3.43
CA THR A 138 -5.78 -6.05 -3.69
C THR A 138 -4.57 -6.94 -3.41
N GLY A 139 -4.72 -8.02 -2.64
CA GLY A 139 -3.63 -8.97 -2.39
C GLY A 139 -3.99 -10.09 -1.43
N GLY A 140 -3.07 -11.04 -1.23
CA GLY A 140 -3.22 -12.16 -0.27
C GLY A 140 -2.94 -13.53 -0.90
N ASP A 141 -2.43 -14.45 -0.08
CA ASP A 141 -2.20 -15.83 -0.49
C ASP A 141 -3.55 -16.59 -0.51
N ASN A 142 -3.86 -17.22 -1.65
CA ASN A 142 -5.04 -18.06 -1.93
C ASN A 142 -6.42 -17.40 -2.04
N SER A 143 -6.58 -16.11 -1.74
CA SER A 143 -7.83 -15.37 -2.00
C SER A 143 -7.58 -13.87 -2.15
N PRO A 144 -8.01 -13.23 -3.26
CA PRO A 144 -7.81 -11.80 -3.44
C PRO A 144 -8.62 -11.00 -2.43
N LYS A 145 -7.96 -10.46 -1.40
CA LYS A 145 -8.57 -9.51 -0.46
C LYS A 145 -8.52 -8.14 -1.13
N ARG A 146 -9.67 -7.46 -1.21
CA ARG A 146 -9.75 -6.08 -1.68
C ARG A 146 -10.25 -5.19 -0.55
N VAL A 147 -9.54 -4.10 -0.29
CA VAL A 147 -9.90 -3.09 0.72
C VAL A 147 -9.76 -1.70 0.11
N PHE A 148 -10.69 -0.81 0.47
CA PHE A 148 -10.77 0.56 -0.02
C PHE A 148 -10.81 1.56 1.14
N VAL A 149 -10.05 2.65 1.02
CA VAL A 149 -10.13 3.83 1.89
C VAL A 149 -10.30 5.06 1.03
N SER A 150 -11.25 5.92 1.36
CA SER A 150 -11.49 7.18 0.67
C SER A 150 -11.19 8.36 1.60
N VAL A 151 -10.23 9.20 1.24
CA VAL A 151 -9.75 10.31 2.07
C VAL A 151 -10.32 11.65 1.54
N PRO A 152 -11.06 12.42 2.34
CA PRO A 152 -11.52 13.77 1.98
C PRO A 152 -10.36 14.76 1.75
N TYR A 153 -10.60 15.85 1.01
CA TYR A 153 -9.55 16.81 0.60
C TYR A 153 -8.73 17.40 1.77
N ASP A 154 -9.40 17.84 2.83
CA ASP A 154 -8.75 18.39 4.04
C ASP A 154 -7.83 17.35 4.71
N GLN A 155 -8.26 16.10 4.76
CA GLN A 155 -7.44 14.99 5.24
C GLN A 155 -6.33 14.60 4.26
N VAL A 156 -6.46 14.88 2.96
CA VAL A 156 -5.36 14.68 2.00
C VAL A 156 -4.25 15.70 2.20
N VAL A 157 -4.57 16.96 2.50
CA VAL A 157 -3.54 17.94 2.87
C VAL A 157 -2.75 17.41 4.07
N THR A 158 -3.46 16.95 5.09
CA THR A 158 -2.86 16.32 6.27
C THR A 158 -2.03 15.09 5.88
N LEU A 159 -2.56 14.18 5.05
CA LEU A 159 -1.84 13.00 4.56
C LEU A 159 -0.50 13.40 3.95
N VAL A 160 -0.47 14.37 3.03
CA VAL A 160 0.76 14.80 2.37
C VAL A 160 1.81 15.32 3.36
N GLU A 161 1.40 16.15 4.33
CA GLU A 161 2.29 16.60 5.40
C GLU A 161 2.84 15.43 6.22
N GLN A 162 2.00 14.44 6.51
CA GLN A 162 2.42 13.22 7.22
C GLN A 162 3.37 12.35 6.37
N LEU A 163 3.20 12.26 5.05
CA LEU A 163 4.16 11.58 4.16
C LEU A 163 5.55 12.22 4.25
N HIS A 164 5.63 13.54 4.38
CA HIS A 164 6.91 14.24 4.57
C HIS A 164 7.59 13.84 5.89
N ARG A 165 6.83 13.62 6.97
CA ARG A 165 7.39 13.12 8.24
C ARG A 165 7.95 11.72 8.12
N VAL A 166 7.26 10.83 7.41
CA VAL A 166 7.79 9.48 7.11
C VAL A 166 9.07 9.59 6.28
N ASP A 167 9.10 10.48 5.29
CA ASP A 167 10.30 10.74 4.50
C ASP A 167 11.49 11.21 5.35
N GLU A 168 11.26 12.07 6.33
CA GLU A 168 12.30 12.50 7.28
C GLU A 168 12.82 11.33 8.13
N LEU A 169 11.94 10.44 8.59
CA LEU A 169 12.35 9.23 9.31
C LEU A 169 13.23 8.33 8.43
N LEU A 170 12.91 8.21 7.14
CA LEU A 170 13.71 7.42 6.21
C LEU A 170 15.05 8.08 5.82
N ARG A 171 15.26 9.37 6.09
CA ARG A 171 16.53 10.05 5.76
C ARG A 171 17.55 10.06 6.89
N LYS A 172 17.09 9.95 8.14
CA LYS A 172 17.92 9.83 9.34
C LYS A 172 18.52 8.45 9.44
#